data_AF-A0A353C4M1-F1
#
_entry.id   AF-A0A353C4M1-F1
#
_cell.length_a   1.000
_cell.length_b   1.000
_cell.length_c   1.000
_cell.angle_alpha   90.00
_cell.angle_beta   90.00
_cell.angle_gamma   90.00
#
_symmetry.space_group_name_H-M   'P 1'
#
loop_
_entity.id
_entity.type
_entity.pdbx_description
1 polymer ?
#
loop_
_entity_poly.entity_id
_entity_poly.type
_entity_poly.pdbx_seq_one_letter_code
_entity_poly.pdbx_strand_id
1 'polypeptide(L)'
;QIGWLRQPQKIHREMALESLKNVGMAEFSERPIGELSGGQQQRVMIARALVASPQLLLLDEPTASVDIYAQRAILEILEKLNRQMGITILMVSHDINEIVHSCDKILLLNGNVNIFGTPNQVLTKDNLKEVYGDRIYVYDHHGHPHVLVGDFSE
;
A
#
# COMPACT_ATOMS: atom_id res chain seq x y z
N GLN A 1 -18.94 17.20 -3.50
CA GLN A 1 -18.28 17.26 -4.83
C GLN A 1 -17.59 18.60 -4.99
N ILE A 2 -16.26 18.60 -5.14
CA ILE A 2 -15.47 19.80 -5.43
C ILE A 2 -15.41 19.92 -6.95
N GLY A 3 -16.09 20.91 -7.53
CA GLY A 3 -16.03 21.21 -8.97
C GLY A 3 -14.90 22.20 -9.27
N TRP A 4 -14.38 22.16 -10.49
CA TRP A 4 -13.25 22.99 -10.99
C TRP A 4 -13.42 24.52 -10.77
N LEU A 5 -14.65 25.00 -10.57
CA LEU A 5 -14.99 26.42 -10.43
C LEU A 5 -15.30 26.84 -8.97
N ARG A 6 -15.26 25.93 -8.00
CA ARG A 6 -15.64 26.24 -6.62
C ARG A 6 -14.39 26.44 -5.77
N GLN A 7 -14.17 27.66 -5.30
CA GLN A 7 -13.06 27.93 -4.40
C GLN A 7 -13.20 27.12 -3.10
N PRO A 8 -12.10 26.55 -2.58
CA PRO A 8 -12.13 25.81 -1.34
C PRO A 8 -12.50 26.72 -0.17
N GLN A 9 -13.54 26.34 0.57
CA GLN A 9 -13.98 27.02 1.79
C GLN A 9 -13.06 26.66 2.96
N LYS A 10 -13.17 27.40 4.07
CA LYS A 10 -12.41 27.13 5.30
C LYS A 10 -12.51 25.67 5.75
N ILE A 11 -13.71 25.10 5.72
CA ILE A 11 -13.95 23.70 6.08
C ILE A 11 -13.18 22.72 5.20
N HIS A 12 -13.04 22.98 3.88
CA HIS A 12 -12.27 22.12 2.99
C HIS A 12 -10.78 22.15 3.33
N ARG A 13 -10.24 23.32 3.73
CA ARG A 13 -8.85 23.44 4.19
C ARG A 13 -8.63 22.69 5.49
N GLU A 14 -9.56 22.76 6.43
CA GLU A 14 -9.49 22.04 7.71
C GLU A 14 -9.49 20.52 7.48
N MET A 15 -10.39 20.01 6.64
CA MET A 15 -10.44 18.58 6.28
C MET A 15 -9.16 18.11 5.59
N ALA A 16 -8.61 18.93 4.68
CA ALA A 16 -7.35 18.63 4.00
C ALA A 16 -6.18 18.59 4.99
N LEU A 17 -6.11 19.55 5.90
CA LEU A 17 -5.06 19.62 6.92
C LEU A 17 -5.14 18.44 7.91
N GLU A 18 -6.34 18.04 8.31
CA GLU A 18 -6.55 16.84 9.14
C GLU A 18 -6.09 15.57 8.41
N SER A 19 -6.44 15.44 7.12
CA SER A 19 -5.98 14.31 6.30
C SER A 19 -4.47 14.29 6.14
N LEU A 20 -3.83 15.46 5.96
CA LEU A 20 -2.37 15.59 5.93
C LEU A 20 -1.73 15.21 7.27
N LYS A 21 -2.34 15.55 8.41
CA LYS A 21 -1.86 15.11 9.74
C LYS A 21 -1.88 13.60 9.87
N ASN A 22 -2.92 12.93 9.38
CA ASN A 22 -3.05 11.47 9.48
C ASN A 22 -1.93 10.71 8.75
N VAL A 23 -1.32 11.33 7.75
CA VAL A 23 -0.20 10.77 6.97
C VAL A 23 1.17 11.43 7.29
N GLY A 24 1.24 12.26 8.34
CA GLY A 24 2.48 12.93 8.74
C GLY A 24 2.99 14.00 7.76
N MET A 25 2.10 14.67 7.03
CA MET A 25 2.43 15.67 6.00
C MET A 25 1.94 17.09 6.33
N ALA A 26 1.51 17.34 7.57
CA ALA A 26 0.94 18.63 7.96
C ALA A 26 1.91 19.81 7.81
N GLU A 27 3.20 19.62 8.08
CA GLU A 27 4.22 20.66 7.95
C GLU A 27 4.51 21.04 6.48
N PHE A 28 4.10 20.20 5.54
CA PHE A 28 4.27 20.41 4.10
C PHE A 28 3.02 20.97 3.42
N SER A 29 2.00 21.42 4.18
CA SER A 29 0.69 21.79 3.62
C SER A 29 0.73 22.90 2.57
N GLU A 30 1.70 23.82 2.68
CA GLU A 30 1.88 24.93 1.75
C GLU A 30 2.94 24.64 0.68
N ARG A 31 3.60 23.46 0.73
CA ARG A 31 4.68 23.14 -0.20
C ARG A 31 4.13 22.66 -1.54
N PRO A 32 4.61 23.18 -2.68
CA PRO A 32 4.21 22.68 -4.00
C PRO A 32 4.51 21.18 -4.15
N ILE A 33 3.56 20.43 -4.71
CA ILE A 33 3.68 18.97 -4.83
C ILE A 33 4.93 18.52 -5.60
N GLY A 34 5.35 19.30 -6.59
CA GLY A 34 6.55 19.02 -7.40
C GLY A 34 7.87 19.15 -6.65
N GLU A 35 7.88 19.73 -5.44
CA GLU A 35 9.06 19.85 -4.58
C GLU A 35 9.15 18.76 -3.51
N LEU A 36 8.14 17.89 -3.43
CA LEU A 36 8.11 16.76 -2.49
C LEU A 36 8.86 15.57 -3.08
N SER A 37 9.49 14.76 -2.20
CA SER A 37 10.04 13.47 -2.61
C SER A 37 8.92 12.50 -3.06
N GLY A 38 9.27 11.45 -3.81
CA GLY A 38 8.27 10.47 -4.28
C GLY A 38 7.42 9.88 -3.14
N GLY A 39 8.05 9.50 -2.03
CA GLY A 39 7.34 9.02 -0.83
C GLY A 39 6.44 10.07 -0.18
N GLN A 40 6.87 11.34 -0.16
CA GLN A 40 6.03 12.43 0.32
C GLN A 40 4.83 12.67 -0.60
N GLN A 41 5.02 12.60 -1.92
CA GLN A 41 3.92 12.70 -2.88
C GLN A 41 2.90 11.57 -2.70
N GLN A 42 3.34 10.33 -2.51
CA GLN A 42 2.45 9.20 -2.23
C GLN A 42 1.63 9.42 -0.95
N ARG A 43 2.25 9.88 0.14
CA ARG A 43 1.52 10.23 1.37
C ARG A 43 0.47 11.32 1.14
N VAL A 44 0.78 12.34 0.34
CA VAL A 44 -0.19 13.39 -0.03
C VAL A 44 -1.34 12.79 -0.87
N MET A 45 -1.08 11.83 -1.76
CA MET A 45 -2.14 11.15 -2.51
C MET A 45 -3.05 10.32 -1.58
N ILE A 46 -2.49 9.66 -0.57
CA ILE A 46 -3.27 8.97 0.47
C ILE A 46 -4.11 9.98 1.26
N ALA A 47 -3.52 11.09 1.72
CA ALA A 47 -4.26 12.16 2.40
C ALA A 47 -5.42 12.68 1.55
N ARG A 48 -5.21 12.88 0.26
CA ARG A 48 -6.26 13.32 -0.68
C ARG A 48 -7.44 12.34 -0.69
N ALA A 49 -7.19 11.04 -0.64
CA ALA A 49 -8.25 10.03 -0.58
C ALA A 49 -8.97 10.04 0.78
N LEU A 50 -8.26 10.32 1.87
CA LEU A 50 -8.82 10.39 3.23
C LEU A 50 -9.80 11.55 3.44
N VAL A 51 -9.70 12.63 2.66
CA VAL A 51 -10.63 13.79 2.77
C VAL A 51 -12.10 13.37 2.63
N ALA A 52 -12.38 12.29 1.91
CA ALA A 52 -13.73 11.76 1.73
C ALA A 52 -14.23 10.91 2.92
N SER A 53 -13.44 10.76 3.98
CA SER A 53 -13.70 9.86 5.12
C SER A 53 -14.10 8.44 4.65
N PRO A 54 -13.28 7.78 3.81
CA PRO A 54 -13.65 6.51 3.20
C PRO A 54 -13.69 5.38 4.23
N GLN A 55 -14.59 4.41 4.02
CA GLN A 55 -14.58 3.13 4.73
C GLN A 55 -13.67 2.09 4.06
N LEU A 56 -13.34 2.30 2.78
CA LEU A 56 -12.49 1.45 1.95
C LEU A 56 -11.53 2.33 1.14
N LEU A 57 -10.24 2.02 1.21
CA LEU A 57 -9.20 2.63 0.39
C LEU A 57 -8.69 1.59 -0.62
N LEU A 58 -8.75 1.95 -1.91
CA LEU A 58 -8.22 1.16 -3.00
C LEU A 58 -6.89 1.77 -3.44
N LEU A 59 -5.82 0.99 -3.39
CA LEU A 59 -4.46 1.43 -3.68
C LEU A 59 -3.85 0.57 -4.77
N ASP A 60 -3.49 1.19 -5.89
CA ASP A 60 -2.77 0.52 -6.97
C ASP A 60 -1.29 0.85 -6.83
N GLU A 61 -0.49 -0.15 -6.44
CA GLU A 61 0.94 -0.05 -6.16
C GLU A 61 1.34 1.20 -5.33
N PRO A 62 0.84 1.33 -4.08
CA PRO A 62 0.99 2.54 -3.27
C PRO A 62 2.44 2.90 -2.90
N THR A 63 3.38 2.01 -3.19
CA THR A 63 4.81 2.09 -2.85
C THR A 63 5.69 1.94 -4.09
N ALA A 64 5.12 1.97 -5.29
CA ALA A 64 5.89 1.94 -6.53
C ALA A 64 6.84 3.14 -6.62
N SER A 65 8.04 2.92 -7.17
CA SER A 65 9.02 3.96 -7.46
C SER A 65 9.52 4.78 -6.25
N VAL A 66 9.40 4.26 -5.02
CA VAL A 66 10.01 4.86 -3.82
C VAL A 66 11.06 3.96 -3.20
N ASP A 67 11.95 4.53 -2.37
CA ASP A 67 12.96 3.76 -1.66
C ASP A 67 12.36 2.92 -0.51
N ILE A 68 13.15 1.97 0.01
CA ILE A 68 12.72 1.01 1.03
C ILE A 68 12.26 1.67 2.35
N TYR A 69 12.84 2.82 2.71
CA TYR A 69 12.44 3.55 3.93
C TYR A 69 11.11 4.26 3.72
N ALA A 70 10.92 4.87 2.56
CA ALA A 70 9.66 5.50 2.17
C ALA A 70 8.52 4.47 2.07
N GLN A 71 8.77 3.32 1.45
CA GLN A 71 7.84 2.19 1.36
C GLN A 71 7.38 1.75 2.75
N ARG A 72 8.32 1.45 3.65
CA ARG A 72 8.01 1.04 5.02
C ARG A 72 7.13 2.07 5.74
N ALA A 73 7.50 3.34 5.65
CA ALA A 73 6.74 4.40 6.31
C ALA A 73 5.32 4.59 5.71
N ILE A 74 5.13 4.31 4.42
CA ILE A 74 3.79 4.29 3.81
C ILE A 74 2.98 3.11 4.35
N LEU A 75 3.55 1.91 4.41
CA LEU A 75 2.86 0.73 4.97
C LEU A 75 2.48 0.93 6.43
N GLU A 76 3.35 1.53 7.24
CA GLU A 76 3.06 1.89 8.65
C GLU A 76 1.89 2.88 8.75
N ILE A 77 1.78 3.83 7.82
CA ILE A 77 0.63 4.73 7.72
C ILE A 77 -0.64 3.94 7.39
N LEU A 78 -0.60 3.05 6.39
CA LEU A 78 -1.77 2.24 6.00
C LEU A 78 -2.25 1.35 7.14
N GLU A 79 -1.33 0.70 7.85
CA GLU A 79 -1.64 -0.10 9.04
C GLU A 79 -2.29 0.76 10.12
N LYS A 80 -1.76 1.95 10.39
CA LYS A 80 -2.36 2.89 11.35
C LYS A 80 -3.78 3.30 10.96
N LEU A 81 -4.00 3.64 9.69
CA LEU A 81 -5.32 3.99 9.16
C LEU A 81 -6.31 2.83 9.33
N ASN A 82 -5.88 1.60 9.04
CA ASN A 82 -6.69 0.42 9.24
C ASN A 82 -7.05 0.20 10.72
N ARG A 83 -6.04 0.11 11.59
CA ARG A 83 -6.24 -0.25 13.00
C ARG A 83 -6.93 0.85 13.82
N GLN A 84 -6.61 2.12 13.57
CA GLN A 84 -7.10 3.23 14.39
C GLN A 84 -8.38 3.86 13.87
N MET A 85 -8.56 3.89 12.54
CA MET A 85 -9.73 4.53 11.92
C MET A 85 -10.73 3.51 11.35
N GLY A 86 -10.42 2.21 11.39
CA GLY A 86 -11.30 1.16 10.89
C GLY A 86 -11.45 1.16 9.36
N ILE A 87 -10.50 1.78 8.65
CA ILE A 87 -10.54 1.86 7.18
C ILE A 87 -10.08 0.52 6.61
N THR A 88 -10.90 -0.09 5.76
CA THR A 88 -10.48 -1.28 5.01
C THR A 88 -9.49 -0.86 3.94
N ILE A 89 -8.35 -1.55 3.84
CA ILE A 89 -7.34 -1.28 2.81
C ILE A 89 -7.31 -2.46 1.85
N LEU A 90 -7.50 -2.18 0.56
CA LEU A 90 -7.20 -3.11 -0.51
C LEU A 90 -6.06 -2.52 -1.32
N MET A 91 -4.93 -3.21 -1.37
CA MET A 91 -3.80 -2.80 -2.18
C MET A 91 -3.42 -3.88 -3.20
N VAL A 92 -3.01 -3.41 -4.37
CA VAL A 92 -2.40 -4.22 -5.42
C VAL A 92 -0.89 -4.00 -5.34
N SER A 93 -0.13 -5.08 -5.31
CA SER A 93 1.34 -5.04 -5.37
C SER A 93 1.84 -6.25 -6.16
N HIS A 94 2.96 -6.05 -6.84
CA HIS A 94 3.74 -7.11 -7.49
C HIS A 94 4.92 -7.59 -6.63
N ASP A 95 5.18 -6.95 -5.48
CA ASP A 95 6.23 -7.36 -4.55
C ASP A 95 5.65 -8.22 -3.43
N ILE A 96 6.02 -9.51 -3.43
CA ILE A 96 5.55 -10.46 -2.42
C ILE A 96 6.10 -10.12 -1.03
N ASN A 97 7.34 -9.63 -0.94
CA ASN A 97 7.98 -9.34 0.36
C ASN A 97 7.31 -8.15 1.06
N GLU A 98 6.74 -7.22 0.29
CA GLU A 98 5.91 -6.14 0.81
C GLU A 98 4.64 -6.65 1.49
N ILE A 99 3.88 -7.50 0.78
CA ILE A 99 2.55 -7.94 1.21
C ILE A 99 2.59 -8.94 2.37
N VAL A 100 3.67 -9.73 2.50
CA VAL A 100 3.82 -10.73 3.58
C VAL A 100 3.65 -10.10 4.96
N HIS A 101 4.18 -8.89 5.15
CA HIS A 101 4.26 -8.25 6.46
C HIS A 101 3.17 -7.20 6.70
N SER A 102 2.46 -6.80 5.66
CA SER A 102 1.54 -5.65 5.70
C SER A 102 0.07 -6.00 5.49
N CYS A 103 -0.25 -7.25 5.12
CA CYS A 103 -1.61 -7.70 4.81
C CYS A 103 -2.13 -8.75 5.79
N ASP A 104 -3.39 -8.60 6.23
CA ASP A 104 -4.10 -9.65 6.97
C ASP A 104 -4.52 -10.82 6.06
N LYS A 105 -4.82 -10.53 4.79
CA LYS A 105 -5.22 -11.49 3.77
C LYS A 105 -4.60 -11.15 2.42
N ILE A 106 -4.33 -12.17 1.62
CA ILE A 106 -3.71 -12.07 0.30
C ILE A 106 -4.60 -12.79 -0.71
N LEU A 107 -4.75 -12.18 -1.89
CA LEU A 107 -5.31 -12.80 -3.08
C LEU A 107 -4.20 -12.88 -4.13
N LEU A 108 -3.74 -14.09 -4.45
CA LEU A 108 -2.91 -14.32 -5.63
C LEU A 108 -3.81 -14.44 -6.85
N LEU A 109 -3.51 -13.65 -7.87
CA LEU A 109 -4.27 -13.56 -9.11
C LEU A 109 -3.34 -13.75 -10.31
N ASN A 110 -3.50 -14.84 -11.06
CA ASN A 110 -2.86 -15.01 -12.37
C ASN A 110 -3.80 -15.70 -13.36
N GLY A 111 -4.39 -14.91 -14.28
CA GLY A 111 -5.34 -15.40 -15.28
C GLY A 111 -6.54 -16.09 -14.63
N ASN A 112 -6.52 -17.42 -14.56
CA ASN A 112 -7.57 -18.23 -13.96
C ASN A 112 -7.25 -18.69 -12.52
N VAL A 113 -6.00 -18.56 -12.06
CA VAL A 113 -5.58 -18.96 -10.72
C VAL A 113 -5.97 -17.87 -9.72
N ASN A 114 -6.76 -18.25 -8.72
CA ASN A 114 -7.27 -17.38 -7.67
C ASN A 114 -7.10 -18.08 -6.31
N ILE A 115 -6.10 -17.66 -5.54
CA ILE A 115 -5.81 -18.25 -4.22
C ILE A 115 -5.97 -17.15 -3.16
N PHE A 116 -6.89 -17.35 -2.22
CA PHE A 116 -7.23 -16.34 -1.20
C PHE A 116 -7.18 -16.92 0.21
N GLY A 117 -6.59 -16.16 1.15
CA GLY A 117 -6.44 -16.59 2.54
C GLY A 117 -5.48 -15.68 3.32
N THR A 118 -5.06 -16.14 4.49
CA THR A 118 -3.99 -15.47 5.25
C THR A 118 -2.64 -15.63 4.55
N PRO A 119 -1.63 -14.79 4.85
CA PRO A 119 -0.28 -14.94 4.27
C PRO A 119 0.27 -16.37 4.37
N ASN A 120 0.12 -17.02 5.53
CA ASN A 120 0.61 -18.40 5.73
C ASN A 120 -0.17 -19.45 4.91
N GLN A 121 -1.43 -19.21 4.58
CA GLN A 121 -2.24 -20.12 3.75
C GLN A 121 -1.95 -19.94 2.27
N VAL A 122 -1.61 -18.72 1.87
CA VAL A 122 -1.51 -18.32 0.46
C VAL A 122 -0.07 -18.41 -0.06
N LEU A 123 0.91 -17.94 0.72
CA LEU A 123 2.31 -17.87 0.31
C LEU A 123 3.06 -19.18 0.59
N THR A 124 2.47 -20.29 0.19
CA THR A 124 3.12 -21.60 0.21
C THR A 124 3.92 -21.82 -1.07
N LYS A 125 4.91 -22.71 -1.01
CA LYS A 125 5.72 -23.09 -2.18
C LYS A 125 4.85 -23.59 -3.34
N ASP A 126 3.85 -24.41 -3.06
CA ASP A 126 2.98 -25.01 -4.07
C ASP A 126 2.08 -23.97 -4.73
N ASN A 127 1.44 -23.10 -3.94
CA ASN A 127 0.60 -22.02 -4.46
C ASN A 127 1.41 -21.03 -5.30
N LEU A 128 2.58 -20.64 -4.83
CA LEU A 128 3.43 -19.70 -5.55
C LEU A 128 3.92 -20.32 -6.87
N LYS A 129 4.30 -21.60 -6.89
CA LYS A 129 4.64 -22.32 -8.12
C LYS A 129 3.48 -22.40 -9.11
N GLU A 130 2.26 -22.62 -8.63
CA GLU A 130 1.06 -22.63 -9.48
C GLU A 130 0.83 -21.24 -10.11
N VAL A 131 1.09 -20.16 -9.36
CA VAL A 131 0.82 -18.79 -9.81
C VAL A 131 1.95 -18.20 -10.66
N TYR A 132 3.23 -18.32 -10.29
CA TYR A 132 4.34 -17.71 -11.04
C TYR A 132 5.34 -18.70 -11.66
N GLY A 133 5.07 -20.01 -11.58
CA GLY A 133 5.92 -21.05 -12.17
C GLY A 133 7.16 -21.40 -11.34
N ASP A 134 8.12 -22.10 -11.95
CA ASP A 134 9.31 -22.65 -11.26
C ASP A 134 10.41 -21.63 -10.94
N ARG A 135 10.18 -20.35 -11.22
CA ARG A 135 11.15 -19.25 -10.99
C ARG A 135 11.09 -18.67 -9.58
N ILE A 136 10.60 -19.45 -8.61
CA ILE A 136 10.34 -18.97 -7.25
C ILE A 136 11.03 -19.86 -6.24
N TYR A 137 11.77 -19.22 -5.34
CA TYR A 137 12.33 -19.84 -4.17
C TYR A 137 11.71 -19.24 -2.91
N VAL A 138 11.09 -20.08 -2.08
CA VAL A 138 10.48 -19.68 -0.81
C VAL A 138 11.31 -20.27 0.32
N TYR A 139 11.73 -19.44 1.26
CA TYR A 139 12.41 -19.88 2.48
C TYR A 139 11.82 -19.19 3.71
N ASP A 140 11.91 -19.86 4.86
CA ASP A 140 11.51 -19.28 6.13
C ASP A 140 12.66 -18.46 6.72
N HIS A 141 12.37 -17.23 7.15
CA HIS A 141 13.27 -16.43 7.97
C HIS A 141 12.49 -15.88 9.15
N HIS A 142 12.86 -16.31 10.36
CA HIS A 142 12.22 -15.90 11.61
C HIS A 142 10.69 -16.15 11.66
N GLY A 143 10.21 -17.25 11.07
CA GLY A 143 8.79 -17.60 11.07
C GLY A 143 7.95 -16.85 10.04
N HIS A 144 8.62 -16.15 9.11
CA HIS A 144 7.99 -15.45 8.00
C HIS A 144 8.49 -16.02 6.67
N PRO A 145 7.59 -16.28 5.69
CA PRO A 145 7.99 -16.72 4.37
C PRO A 145 8.62 -15.55 3.59
N HIS A 146 9.82 -15.76 3.07
CA HIS A 146 10.47 -14.86 2.12
C HIS A 146 10.48 -15.47 0.73
N VAL A 147 10.24 -14.63 -0.27
CA VAL A 147 10.11 -15.07 -1.66
C VAL A 147 11.16 -14.39 -2.53
N LEU A 148 11.97 -15.21 -3.20
CA LEU A 148 12.90 -14.78 -4.23
C LEU A 148 12.36 -15.21 -5.59
N VAL A 149 12.28 -14.26 -6.51
CA VAL A 149 11.87 -14.49 -7.90
C VAL A 149 13.10 -14.36 -8.79
N GLY A 150 13.42 -15.40 -9.56
CA GLY A 150 14.60 -15.42 -10.43
C GLY A 150 14.70 -16.70 -11.25
N ASP A 151 15.44 -16.66 -12.36
CA ASP A 151 15.92 -17.87 -13.03
C ASP A 151 17.09 -18.42 -12.22
N PHE A 152 16.82 -19.46 -11.43
CA PHE A 152 17.84 -20.22 -10.70
C PHE A 152 18.34 -21.43 -11.50
N SER A 153 18.15 -21.41 -12.82
CA SER A 153 18.76 -22.38 -13.73
C SER A 153 20.24 -22.03 -13.91
N GLU A 154 21.06 -22.67 -13.08
CA GLU A 154 22.55 -22.75 -13.08
C GLU A 154 23.35 -21.45 -12.85
#